data_AF-A0A950LFA3-F1
#
_entry.id   AF-A0A950LFA3-F1
#
_cell.length_a   1.000
_cell.length_b   1.000
_cell.length_c   1.000
_cell.angle_alpha   90.00
_cell.angle_beta   90.00
_cell.angle_gamma   90.00
#
_symmetry.space_group_name_H-M   'P 1'
#
loop_
_entity.id
_entity.type
_entity.pdbx_description
1 polymer ?
#
loop_
_entity_poly.entity_id
_entity_poly.type
_entity_poly.pdbx_seq_one_letter_code
_entity_poly.pdbx_strand_id
1 'polypeptide(L)'
;MNAKPLLFGALMLAASAVGQAPAEERQVGYVQIAELDIDPAQLESYRTAAREQIDAAIRVEPGVLALYMVADKNNVNHIWVFEM
;
A
#
# COMPACT_ATOMS: atom_id res chain seq x y z
N MET A 1 2.46 37.85 -51.96
CA MET A 1 3.67 38.68 -51.72
C MET A 1 3.77 38.90 -50.22
N ASN A 2 4.69 38.35 -49.43
CA ASN A 2 6.06 37.86 -49.65
C ASN A 2 6.36 36.79 -48.57
N ALA A 3 6.67 35.55 -48.94
CA ALA A 3 8.01 34.98 -49.09
C ALA A 3 8.78 34.77 -47.76
N LYS A 4 8.84 33.51 -47.31
CA LYS A 4 9.80 32.95 -46.33
C LYS A 4 11.21 32.91 -46.96
N PRO A 5 12.25 33.14 -46.17
CA PRO A 5 13.27 32.09 -45.96
C PRO A 5 13.75 32.12 -44.49
N LEU A 6 14.47 31.18 -43.89
CA LEU A 6 15.32 30.09 -44.35
C LEU A 6 15.46 29.11 -43.18
N LEU A 7 15.49 27.81 -43.47
CA LEU A 7 15.95 26.74 -42.59
C LEU A 7 17.36 27.05 -42.05
N PHE A 8 17.59 26.83 -40.75
CA PHE A 8 18.82 26.22 -40.23
C PHE A 8 18.55 25.66 -38.84
N GLY A 9 18.77 24.35 -38.67
CA GLY A 9 18.55 23.66 -37.40
C GLY A 9 18.13 22.22 -37.60
N ALA A 10 18.90 21.49 -38.41
CA ALA A 10 18.76 20.06 -38.56
C ALA A 10 19.02 19.34 -37.23
N LEU A 11 18.11 18.41 -36.91
CA LEU A 11 18.44 17.07 -36.44
C LEU A 11 19.39 16.95 -35.23
N MET A 12 18.80 16.89 -34.04
CA MET A 12 19.33 16.10 -32.91
C MET A 12 18.15 15.33 -32.28
N LEU A 13 17.57 14.42 -33.07
CA LEU A 13 16.54 13.48 -32.62
C LEU A 13 17.14 12.06 -32.62
N ALA A 14 18.15 11.79 -31.79
CA ALA A 14 18.73 10.46 -31.66
C ALA A 14 19.63 10.31 -30.41
N ALA A 15 19.08 10.41 -29.19
CA ALA A 15 19.75 9.88 -27.99
C ALA A 15 18.81 9.76 -26.79
N SER A 16 17.67 9.08 -26.94
CA SER A 16 16.86 8.66 -25.78
C SER A 16 16.20 7.31 -26.04
N ALA A 17 16.98 6.37 -26.58
CA ALA A 17 16.58 4.97 -26.70
C ALA A 17 17.60 4.05 -26.02
N VAL A 18 18.32 4.54 -25.01
CA VAL A 18 18.79 3.64 -23.95
C VAL A 18 17.53 3.28 -23.19
N GLY A 19 17.08 2.04 -23.37
CA GLY A 19 15.87 1.54 -22.72
C GLY A 19 15.89 1.92 -21.25
N GLN A 20 14.95 2.77 -20.86
CA GLN A 20 14.50 2.76 -19.50
C GLN A 20 13.84 1.39 -19.35
N ALA A 21 14.61 0.42 -18.85
CA ALA A 21 13.99 -0.72 -18.21
C ALA A 21 12.96 -0.13 -17.24
N PRO A 22 11.70 -0.62 -17.21
CA PRO A 22 10.80 -0.19 -16.15
C PRO A 22 11.60 -0.39 -14.86
N ALA A 23 11.71 0.67 -14.05
CA ALA A 23 12.10 0.48 -12.68
C ALA A 23 11.01 -0.44 -12.14
N GLU A 24 11.29 -1.74 -12.07
CA GLU A 24 10.55 -2.64 -11.20
C GLU A 24 10.74 -2.02 -9.83
N GLU A 25 9.76 -1.22 -9.42
CA GLU A 25 9.58 -0.84 -8.04
C GLU A 25 9.46 -2.17 -7.33
N ARG A 26 10.57 -2.64 -6.78
CA ARG A 26 10.65 -3.91 -6.09
C ARG A 26 9.68 -3.74 -4.94
N GLN A 27 8.48 -4.29 -5.06
CA GLN A 27 7.52 -4.36 -3.98
C GLN A 27 8.17 -5.23 -2.91
N VAL A 28 8.92 -4.58 -2.03
CA VAL A 28 9.44 -5.21 -0.82
C VAL A 28 8.19 -5.48 0.00
N GLY A 29 7.91 -6.75 0.28
CA GLY A 29 6.77 -7.12 1.12
C GLY A 29 6.80 -6.29 2.40
N TYR A 30 5.69 -5.59 2.67
CA TYR A 30 5.51 -4.81 3.89
C TYR A 30 4.88 -5.71 4.94
N VAL A 31 5.40 -5.66 6.17
CA VAL A 31 4.81 -6.35 7.31
C VAL A 31 4.76 -5.38 8.46
N GLN A 32 3.58 -5.23 9.05
CA GLN A 32 3.39 -4.42 10.24
C GLN A 32 2.74 -5.24 11.36
N ILE A 33 3.18 -4.94 12.59
CA ILE A 33 2.59 -5.47 13.82
C ILE A 33 2.20 -4.28 14.68
N ALA A 34 0.94 -4.22 15.10
CA ALA A 34 0.44 -3.28 16.09
C ALA A 34 0.09 -4.01 17.38
N GLU A 35 0.49 -3.45 18.51
CA GLU A 35 0.16 -3.89 19.86
C GLU A 35 -0.85 -2.89 20.45
N LEU A 36 -1.95 -3.38 20.99
CA LEU A 36 -3.05 -2.57 21.49
C LEU A 36 -3.51 -3.05 22.86
N ASP A 37 -3.67 -2.11 23.79
CA ASP A 37 -4.42 -2.30 25.04
C ASP A 37 -5.81 -1.70 24.89
N ILE A 38 -6.82 -2.56 24.90
CA ILE A 38 -8.22 -2.16 24.72
C ILE A 38 -8.87 -1.90 26.09
N ASP A 39 -9.62 -0.81 26.21
CA ASP A 39 -10.48 -0.59 27.39
C ASP A 39 -11.44 -1.78 27.53
N PRO A 40 -11.47 -2.48 28.69
CA PRO A 40 -12.37 -3.61 28.90
C PRO A 40 -13.84 -3.32 28.61
N ALA A 41 -14.30 -2.08 28.83
CA ALA A 41 -15.67 -1.67 28.56
C ALA A 41 -15.98 -1.59 27.05
N GLN A 42 -14.95 -1.53 26.20
CA GLN A 42 -15.05 -1.40 24.74
C GLN A 42 -14.69 -2.69 24.00
N LEU A 43 -14.24 -3.74 24.70
CA LEU A 43 -13.66 -4.94 24.07
C LEU A 43 -14.59 -5.58 23.02
N GLU A 44 -15.87 -5.76 23.33
CA GLU A 44 -16.83 -6.38 22.41
C GLU A 44 -17.16 -5.49 21.21
N SER A 45 -17.28 -4.17 21.45
CA SER A 45 -17.47 -3.19 20.38
C SER A 45 -16.27 -3.17 19.44
N TYR A 46 -15.06 -3.18 20.00
CA TYR A 46 -13.82 -3.24 19.25
C TYR A 46 -13.72 -4.52 18.41
N ARG A 47 -13.98 -5.69 19.00
CA ARG A 47 -13.98 -6.98 18.28
C ARG A 47 -14.96 -7.01 17.11
N THR A 48 -16.14 -6.43 17.29
CA THR A 48 -17.17 -6.36 16.25
C THR A 48 -16.69 -5.48 15.09
N ALA A 49 -16.27 -4.26 15.40
CA ALA A 49 -15.78 -3.32 14.39
C ALA A 49 -14.52 -3.85 13.66
N ALA A 50 -13.60 -4.46 14.40
CA ALA A 50 -12.39 -5.04 13.85
C ALA A 50 -12.68 -6.17 12.87
N ARG A 51 -13.61 -7.07 13.18
CA ARG A 51 -14.00 -8.14 12.27
C ARG A 51 -14.57 -7.58 10.98
N GLU A 52 -15.47 -6.61 11.07
CA GLU A 52 -16.05 -5.95 9.89
C GLU A 52 -14.97 -5.28 9.03
N GLN A 53 -14.01 -4.61 9.66
CA GLN A 53 -12.89 -3.98 8.97
C GLN A 53 -11.98 -5.01 8.29
N ILE A 54 -11.61 -6.09 8.97
CA ILE A 54 -10.77 -7.16 8.41
C ILE A 54 -11.45 -7.81 7.20
N ASP A 55 -12.74 -8.16 7.33
CA ASP A 55 -13.51 -8.77 6.24
C ASP A 55 -13.66 -7.82 5.04
N ALA A 56 -13.77 -6.52 5.30
CA ALA A 56 -13.81 -5.50 4.25
C ALA A 56 -12.45 -5.36 3.58
N ALA A 57 -11.37 -5.14 4.35
CA ALA A 57 -10.03 -4.90 3.84
C ALA A 57 -9.56 -6.03 2.92
N ILE A 58 -9.69 -7.29 3.37
CA ILE A 58 -9.33 -8.46 2.55
C ILE A 58 -10.12 -8.51 1.24
N ARG A 59 -11.38 -8.05 1.24
CA ARG A 59 -12.25 -8.09 0.06
C ARG A 59 -12.03 -6.92 -0.89
N VAL A 60 -11.76 -5.72 -0.37
CA VAL A 60 -11.86 -4.47 -1.15
C VAL A 60 -10.55 -3.71 -1.31
N GLU A 61 -9.51 -4.04 -0.54
CA GLU A 61 -8.22 -3.34 -0.58
C GLU A 61 -7.17 -4.16 -1.33
N PRO A 62 -6.81 -3.78 -2.57
CA PRO A 62 -5.78 -4.48 -3.31
C PRO A 62 -4.43 -4.38 -2.61
N GLY A 63 -3.77 -5.51 -2.41
CA GLY A 63 -2.45 -5.57 -1.78
C GLY A 63 -2.48 -6.04 -0.32
N VAL A 64 -3.64 -6.11 0.34
CA VAL A 64 -3.78 -6.79 1.63
C VAL A 64 -3.72 -8.30 1.39
N LEU A 65 -2.62 -8.93 1.79
CA LEU A 65 -2.39 -10.36 1.67
C LEU A 65 -2.87 -11.12 2.92
N ALA A 66 -2.72 -10.52 4.10
CA ALA A 66 -3.27 -11.06 5.34
C ALA A 66 -3.47 -9.94 6.39
N LEU A 67 -4.54 -10.08 7.18
CA LEU A 67 -4.78 -9.23 8.35
C LEU A 67 -5.32 -10.12 9.49
N TYR A 68 -4.52 -10.28 10.54
CA TYR A 68 -4.86 -11.11 11.69
C TYR A 68 -4.95 -10.28 12.96
N MET A 69 -5.98 -10.55 13.76
CA MET A 69 -6.12 -10.02 15.12
C MET A 69 -6.14 -11.17 16.10
N VAL A 70 -5.26 -11.13 17.10
CA VAL A 70 -5.16 -12.15 18.14
C VAL A 70 -5.07 -11.50 19.51
N ALA A 71 -5.69 -12.12 20.51
CA ALA A 71 -5.61 -11.69 21.90
C ALA A 71 -4.54 -12.48 22.65
N ASP A 72 -3.88 -11.84 23.61
CA ASP A 72 -3.06 -12.55 24.60
C ASP A 72 -3.95 -13.53 25.38
N LYS A 73 -3.48 -14.77 25.51
CA LYS A 73 -4.16 -15.83 26.25
C LYS A 73 -4.37 -15.48 27.72
N ASN A 74 -3.48 -14.71 28.31
CA ASN A 74 -3.51 -14.32 29.73
C ASN A 74 -4.18 -12.97 29.96
N ASN A 75 -4.32 -12.14 28.91
CA ASN A 75 -4.98 -10.85 28.97
C ASN A 75 -5.76 -10.58 27.68
N VAL A 76 -7.06 -10.86 27.70
CA VAL A 76 -7.91 -10.74 26.50
C VAL A 76 -8.10 -9.31 25.99
N ASN A 77 -7.69 -8.30 26.76
CA ASN A 77 -7.69 -6.89 26.38
C ASN A 77 -6.41 -6.47 25.66
N HIS A 78 -5.36 -7.27 25.77
CA HIS A 78 -4.10 -7.07 25.09
C HIS A 78 -4.14 -7.78 23.74
N ILE A 79 -4.11 -7.00 22.66
CA ILE A 79 -4.36 -7.45 21.30
C ILE A 79 -3.14 -7.17 20.43
N TRP A 80 -2.81 -8.13 19.58
CA TRP A 80 -1.84 -7.98 18.50
C TRP A 80 -2.56 -8.01 17.16
N VAL A 81 -2.22 -7.08 16.28
CA VAL A 81 -2.68 -7.04 14.89
C VAL A 81 -1.46 -7.22 14.00
N PHE A 82 -1.54 -8.15 13.05
CA PHE A 82 -0.52 -8.43 12.06
C PHE A 82 -1.11 -8.17 10.67
N GLU A 83 -0.38 -7.42 9.84
CA GLU A 83 -0.76 -7.13 8.46
C GLU A 83 0.39 -7.30 7.48
N MET A 84 0.06 -7.75 6.26
CA MET A 84 0.93 -7.88 5.11
C MET A 84 0.16 -7.86 3.80
#